data_AF-A0A7V9AQY5-F1
#
_entry.id   AF-A0A7V9AQY5-F1
#
_cell.length_a   1.000
_cell.length_b   1.000
_cell.length_c   1.000
_cell.angle_alpha   90.00
_cell.angle_beta   90.00
_cell.angle_gamma   90.00
#
_symmetry.space_group_name_H-M   'P 1'
#
loop_
_entity.id
_entity.type
_entity.pdbx_description
1 polymer ?
#
loop_
_entity_poly.entity_id
_entity_poly.type
_entity_poly.pdbx_seq_one_letter_code
_entity_poly.pdbx_strand_id
1 'polypeptide(L)'
;MGKMLASALFGFVVLAGAVPSFALQAGGVEVGDLETGSVVGQRFTELPVDAELYSIEIGNMKAWYPPVTVIDFKARGGRPLVLKVTNNSSAEHGFTLTPSLVGQSAPTELKAQIVLKPSESKYIGVPTSDLFYATQGWT
;
A
#
# COMPACT_ATOMS: atom_id res chain seq x y z
N MET A 1 21.76 -16.85 -62.49
CA MET A 1 22.24 -15.48 -62.23
C MET A 1 21.33 -14.88 -61.15
N GLY A 2 21.49 -15.20 -59.87
CA GLY A 2 22.67 -14.88 -59.07
C GLY A 2 22.49 -13.47 -58.50
N LYS A 3 21.86 -13.36 -57.32
CA LYS A 3 22.04 -12.27 -56.36
C LYS A 3 21.38 -12.64 -55.04
N MET A 4 22.24 -13.06 -54.12
CA MET A 4 22.02 -13.10 -52.68
C MET A 4 21.46 -11.75 -52.22
N LEU A 5 20.41 -11.76 -51.42
CA LEU A 5 20.12 -10.62 -50.54
C LEU A 5 19.99 -11.15 -49.12
N ALA A 6 20.92 -10.63 -48.33
CA ALA A 6 21.32 -11.00 -46.99
C ALA A 6 20.17 -11.05 -45.98
N SER A 7 20.19 -12.10 -45.16
CA SER A 7 19.60 -12.13 -43.83
C SER A 7 20.13 -10.94 -43.01
N ALA A 8 19.29 -9.96 -42.75
CA ALA A 8 19.49 -8.97 -41.70
C ALA A 8 18.55 -9.32 -40.55
N LEU A 9 19.00 -10.26 -39.71
CA LEU A 9 18.37 -10.56 -38.43
C LEU A 9 18.67 -9.38 -37.50
N PHE A 10 17.78 -8.39 -37.46
CA PHE A 10 17.81 -7.34 -36.44
C PHE A 10 17.37 -7.99 -35.12
N GLY A 11 18.36 -8.33 -34.30
CA GLY A 11 18.14 -8.72 -32.92
C GLY A 11 17.55 -7.55 -32.14
N PHE A 12 16.24 -7.59 -31.90
CA PHE A 12 15.61 -6.73 -30.92
C PHE A 12 15.97 -7.27 -29.53
N VAL A 13 17.07 -6.80 -28.97
CA VAL A 13 17.38 -7.03 -27.56
C VAL A 13 16.37 -6.20 -26.77
N VAL A 14 15.29 -6.84 -26.32
CA VAL A 14 14.49 -6.32 -25.22
C VAL A 14 15.37 -6.41 -23.97
N LEU A 15 16.11 -5.34 -23.68
CA LEU A 15 16.58 -5.09 -22.33
C LEU A 15 15.31 -4.97 -21.49
N ALA A 16 14.94 -6.07 -20.82
CA ALA A 16 13.98 -6.06 -19.72
C ALA A 16 14.61 -5.28 -18.56
N GLY A 17 14.76 -3.97 -18.75
CA GLY A 17 14.94 -3.04 -17.66
C GLY A 17 13.65 -3.10 -16.87
N ALA A 18 13.73 -3.60 -15.64
CA ALA A 18 12.65 -3.50 -14.68
C ALA A 18 12.25 -2.02 -14.62
N VAL A 19 11.13 -1.69 -15.23
CA VAL A 19 10.47 -0.42 -14.99
C VAL A 19 10.10 -0.44 -13.52
N PRO A 20 10.65 0.42 -12.65
CA PRO A 20 10.01 0.63 -11.37
C PRO A 20 8.60 1.11 -11.73
N SER A 21 7.60 0.37 -11.27
CA SER A 21 6.21 0.79 -11.36
C SER A 21 6.09 2.12 -10.60
N PHE A 22 6.29 3.23 -11.31
CA PHE A 22 5.82 4.51 -10.84
C PHE A 22 4.30 4.38 -10.83
N ALA A 23 3.76 4.11 -9.65
CA ALA A 23 2.33 4.25 -9.39
C ALA A 23 2.01 5.75 -9.52
N LEU A 24 1.86 6.21 -10.75
CA LEU A 24 1.31 7.53 -11.05
C LEU A 24 -0.22 7.46 -10.94
N GLN A 25 -0.70 7.00 -9.78
CA GLN A 25 -2.09 7.18 -9.38
C GLN A 25 -2.06 8.20 -8.25
N ALA A 26 -2.13 9.48 -8.62
CA ALA A 26 -2.46 10.51 -7.65
C ALA A 26 -3.87 10.20 -7.12
N GLY A 27 -3.95 9.74 -5.87
CA GLY A 27 -5.20 9.41 -5.17
C GLY A 27 -5.41 7.91 -4.99
N GLY A 28 -4.58 7.27 -4.17
CA GLY A 28 -4.74 5.88 -3.75
C GLY A 28 -3.85 5.58 -2.54
N VAL A 29 -4.19 4.54 -1.79
CA VAL A 29 -3.36 4.07 -0.67
C VAL A 29 -2.05 3.52 -1.19
N GLU A 30 -0.91 4.00 -0.67
CA GLU A 30 0.42 3.49 -0.99
C GLU A 30 0.81 2.41 0.02
N VAL A 31 1.33 1.28 -0.46
CA VAL A 31 1.80 0.17 0.39
C VAL A 31 3.25 -0.13 0.03
N GLY A 32 4.11 -0.26 1.03
CA GLY A 32 5.51 -0.60 0.80
C GLY A 32 6.29 -0.98 2.05
N ASP A 33 7.58 -1.20 1.85
CA ASP A 33 8.54 -1.39 2.93
C ASP A 33 9.02 -0.04 3.46
N LEU A 34 9.54 -0.01 4.70
CA LEU A 34 9.98 1.24 5.33
C LEU A 34 11.01 2.00 4.47
N GLU A 35 11.99 1.28 3.93
CA GLU A 35 13.16 1.86 3.28
C GLU A 35 12.90 2.34 1.86
N THR A 36 11.92 1.75 1.17
CA THR A 36 11.66 1.98 -0.26
C THR A 36 10.30 2.61 -0.52
N GLY A 37 9.38 2.53 0.42
CA GLY A 37 8.01 3.03 0.29
C GLY A 37 7.90 4.53 0.53
N SER A 38 6.83 5.10 -0.04
CA SER A 38 6.46 6.50 0.11
C SER A 38 4.95 6.65 0.26
N VAL A 39 4.52 7.87 0.54
CA VAL A 39 3.16 8.35 0.32
C VAL A 39 3.19 9.80 -0.13
N VAL A 40 2.53 10.10 -1.25
CA VAL A 40 2.50 11.44 -1.87
C VAL A 40 3.89 12.08 -2.02
N GLY A 41 4.88 11.25 -2.37
CA GLY A 41 6.28 11.67 -2.56
C GLY A 41 7.10 11.84 -1.28
N GLN A 42 6.53 11.63 -0.09
CA GLN A 42 7.25 11.60 1.19
C GLN A 42 7.63 10.17 1.55
N ARG A 43 8.88 9.92 1.95
CA ARG A 43 9.33 8.57 2.29
C ARG A 43 8.74 8.11 3.62
N PHE A 44 8.46 6.82 3.78
CA PHE A 44 8.01 6.30 5.08
C PHE A 44 9.04 6.49 6.19
N THR A 45 10.34 6.50 5.90
CA THR A 45 11.39 6.82 6.90
C THR A 45 11.31 8.23 7.47
N GLU A 46 10.67 9.15 6.77
CA GLU A 46 10.55 10.57 7.16
C GLU A 46 9.23 10.87 7.87
N LEU A 47 8.31 9.90 7.88
CA LEU A 47 6.99 10.03 8.46
C LEU A 47 6.90 9.19 9.74
N PRO A 48 6.38 9.75 10.84
CA PRO A 48 6.11 8.93 12.00
C PRO A 48 4.92 8.02 11.74
N VAL A 49 5.01 6.80 12.26
CA VAL A 49 3.92 5.83 12.24
C VAL A 49 2.81 6.30 13.18
N ASP A 50 1.61 6.47 12.64
CA ASP A 50 0.46 6.94 13.40
C ASP A 50 -0.23 5.80 14.16
N ALA A 51 -0.15 4.56 13.66
CA ALA A 51 -0.60 3.37 14.37
C ALA A 51 0.13 2.09 13.91
N GLU A 52 0.31 1.17 14.85
CA GLU A 52 0.84 -0.17 14.60
C GLU A 52 -0.23 -1.22 14.84
N LEU A 53 -0.43 -2.12 13.87
CA LEU A 53 -1.34 -3.24 13.96
C LEU A 53 -0.57 -4.55 13.82
N TYR A 54 -0.87 -5.50 14.70
CA TYR A 54 -0.21 -6.80 14.74
C TYR A 54 -1.23 -7.91 14.56
N SER A 55 -0.91 -8.90 13.74
CA SER A 55 -1.70 -10.13 13.73
C SER A 55 -1.37 -10.92 14.98
N ILE A 56 -2.38 -11.34 15.75
CA ILE A 56 -2.21 -12.16 16.94
C ILE A 56 -2.84 -13.53 16.74
N GLU A 57 -2.18 -14.56 17.27
CA GLU A 57 -2.69 -15.94 17.36
C GLU A 57 -2.77 -16.33 18.84
N ILE A 58 -3.98 -16.56 19.35
CA ILE A 58 -4.23 -17.00 20.72
C ILE A 58 -5.10 -18.26 20.66
N GLY A 59 -4.48 -19.42 20.86
CA GLY A 59 -5.13 -20.71 20.63
C GLY A 59 -5.60 -20.80 19.17
N ASN A 60 -6.91 -20.91 18.96
CA ASN A 60 -7.52 -20.96 17.63
C ASN A 60 -7.98 -19.59 17.11
N MET A 61 -7.83 -18.51 17.89
CA MET A 61 -8.26 -17.17 17.49
C MET A 61 -7.17 -16.48 16.69
N LYS A 62 -7.56 -15.92 15.54
CA LYS A 62 -6.73 -15.05 14.69
C LYS A 62 -7.39 -13.68 14.60
N ALA A 63 -6.66 -12.63 14.97
CA ALA A 63 -7.19 -11.26 14.97
C ALA A 63 -6.09 -10.23 14.71
N TRP A 64 -6.50 -9.00 14.39
CA TRP A 64 -5.63 -7.82 14.38
C TRP A 64 -5.72 -7.11 15.73
N TYR A 65 -4.58 -6.71 16.29
CA TYR A 65 -4.47 -5.94 17.52
C TYR A 65 -3.71 -4.62 17.28
N PRO A 66 -4.19 -3.48 17.80
CA PRO A 66 -5.44 -3.32 18.54
C PRO A 66 -6.66 -3.52 17.61
N PRO A 67 -7.78 -4.06 18.11
CA PRO A 67 -8.97 -4.32 17.29
C PRO A 67 -9.68 -3.02 16.85
N VAL A 68 -9.45 -1.93 17.57
CA VAL A 68 -9.92 -0.58 17.23
C VAL A 68 -8.76 0.38 17.43
N THR A 69 -8.49 1.18 16.41
CA THR A 69 -7.50 2.27 16.46
C THR A 69 -8.22 3.59 16.21
N VAL A 70 -7.98 4.57 17.08
CA VAL A 70 -8.52 5.93 16.92
C VAL A 70 -7.37 6.86 16.53
N ILE A 71 -7.53 7.58 15.42
CA ILE A 71 -6.55 8.53 14.91
C ILE A 71 -7.02 9.96 15.20
N ASP A 72 -6.21 10.74 15.93
CA ASP A 72 -6.46 12.17 16.10
C ASP A 72 -5.84 12.97 14.96
N PHE A 73 -6.69 13.51 14.08
CA PHE A 73 -6.26 14.32 12.95
C PHE A 73 -5.80 15.73 13.32
N LYS A 74 -6.19 16.27 14.48
CA LYS A 74 -5.79 17.63 14.89
C LYS A 74 -4.29 17.71 15.18
N ALA A 75 -3.73 16.65 15.74
CA ALA A 75 -2.31 16.59 16.10
C ALA A 75 -1.37 16.34 14.90
N ARG A 76 -1.91 16.04 13.70
CA ARG A 76 -1.12 15.50 12.57
C ARG A 76 -0.70 16.53 11.51
N GLY A 77 -1.13 17.79 11.64
CA GLY A 77 -0.68 18.88 10.75
C GLY A 77 -0.93 18.65 9.25
N GLY A 78 -1.94 17.85 8.89
CA GLY A 78 -2.31 17.57 7.48
C GLY A 78 -1.42 16.56 6.74
N ARG A 79 -0.40 15.98 7.40
CA ARG A 79 0.49 14.99 6.78
C ARG A 79 -0.26 13.66 6.48
N PRO A 80 0.26 12.85 5.54
CA PRO A 80 -0.32 11.54 5.22
C PRO A 80 -0.38 10.61 6.43
N LEU A 81 -1.43 9.79 6.51
CA LEU A 81 -1.57 8.73 7.53
C LEU A 81 -0.62 7.59 7.22
N VAL A 82 0.15 7.16 8.21
CA VAL A 82 1.02 5.98 8.09
C VAL A 82 0.60 4.94 9.10
N LEU A 83 0.13 3.80 8.61
CA LEU A 83 -0.12 2.60 9.41
C LEU A 83 1.02 1.61 9.17
N LYS A 84 1.52 0.99 10.24
CA LYS A 84 2.41 -0.16 10.13
C LYS A 84 1.62 -1.41 10.48
N VAL A 85 1.64 -2.38 9.59
CA VAL A 85 0.95 -3.66 9.77
C VAL A 85 2.00 -4.76 9.82
N THR A 86 2.01 -5.53 10.89
CA THR A 86 3.00 -6.58 11.14
C THR A 86 2.31 -7.92 11.35
N ASN A 87 2.75 -8.94 10.63
CA ASN A 87 2.32 -10.30 10.86
C ASN A 87 3.17 -10.97 11.94
N ASN A 88 2.68 -11.02 13.19
CA ASN A 88 3.30 -11.77 14.29
C ASN A 88 2.81 -13.23 14.40
N SER A 89 2.10 -13.72 13.38
CA SER A 89 1.58 -15.08 13.31
C SER A 89 2.56 -16.05 12.65
N SER A 90 2.31 -17.35 12.84
CA SER A 90 3.11 -18.43 12.25
C SER A 90 2.76 -18.73 10.78
N ALA A 91 1.69 -18.14 10.27
CA ALA A 91 1.17 -18.35 8.92
C ALA A 91 1.00 -17.02 8.18
N GLU A 92 0.69 -17.07 6.88
CA GLU A 92 0.30 -15.88 6.15
C GLU A 92 -0.98 -15.26 6.72
N HIS A 93 -1.05 -13.93 6.73
CA HIS A 93 -2.19 -13.20 7.27
C HIS A 93 -2.61 -12.08 6.32
N GLY A 94 -3.90 -12.03 6.00
CA GLY A 94 -4.48 -10.97 5.19
C GLY A 94 -4.81 -9.73 6.00
N PHE A 95 -4.50 -8.56 5.46
CA PHE A 95 -4.96 -7.28 5.98
C PHE A 95 -5.75 -6.53 4.90
N THR A 96 -6.91 -6.01 5.29
CA THR A 96 -7.76 -5.23 4.40
C THR A 96 -8.15 -3.93 5.07
N LEU A 97 -7.87 -2.81 4.41
CA LEU A 97 -8.38 -1.48 4.73
C LEU A 97 -9.43 -1.12 3.69
N THR A 98 -10.63 -0.77 4.14
CA THR A 98 -11.74 -0.30 3.30
C THR A 98 -12.47 0.84 3.99
N PRO A 99 -13.15 1.75 3.27
CA PRO A 99 -14.10 2.65 3.90
C PRO A 99 -15.27 1.83 4.49
N SER A 100 -15.94 2.40 5.50
CA SER A 100 -17.14 1.79 6.08
C SER A 100 -18.37 1.92 5.16
N LEU A 101 -18.37 2.88 4.22
CA LEU A 101 -19.43 3.06 3.23
C LEU A 101 -19.10 2.28 1.96
N VAL A 102 -19.67 1.09 1.85
CA VAL A 102 -19.58 0.23 0.67
C VAL A 102 -20.49 0.83 -0.41
N GLY A 103 -19.93 1.35 -1.50
CA GLY A 103 -20.74 1.77 -2.67
C GLY A 103 -20.26 2.96 -3.49
N GLN A 104 -19.20 3.68 -3.07
CA GLN A 104 -18.57 4.69 -3.92
C GLN A 104 -17.33 4.09 -4.60
N SER A 105 -17.55 3.47 -5.76
CA SER A 105 -16.46 3.09 -6.68
C SER A 105 -15.85 4.34 -7.32
N ALA A 106 -15.11 5.11 -6.53
CA ALA A 106 -14.34 6.26 -7.00
C ALA A 106 -12.87 5.84 -7.23
N PRO A 107 -12.16 6.45 -8.19
CA PRO A 107 -10.73 6.17 -8.41
C PRO A 107 -9.83 6.41 -7.18
N THR A 108 -10.31 7.18 -6.20
CA THR A 108 -9.62 7.56 -4.95
C THR A 108 -10.16 6.81 -3.73
N GLU A 109 -10.76 5.64 -3.92
CA GLU A 109 -11.32 4.85 -2.83
C GLU A 109 -10.22 4.38 -1.85
N LEU A 110 -10.47 4.57 -0.55
CA LEU A 110 -9.59 4.14 0.54
C LEU A 110 -9.51 2.62 0.60
N LYS A 111 -8.65 2.00 -0.21
CA LYS A 111 -8.53 0.54 -0.26
C LYS A 111 -7.08 0.09 -0.24
N ALA A 112 -6.76 -0.78 0.72
CA ALA A 112 -5.54 -1.59 0.68
C ALA A 112 -5.89 -3.04 0.99
N GLN A 113 -5.32 -3.97 0.23
CA GLN A 113 -5.46 -5.40 0.48
C GLN A 113 -4.08 -6.03 0.31
N ILE A 114 -3.57 -6.60 1.39
CA ILE A 114 -2.22 -7.18 1.43
C ILE A 114 -2.26 -8.53 2.13
N VAL A 115 -1.34 -9.40 1.74
CA VAL A 115 -1.06 -10.65 2.45
C VAL A 115 0.37 -10.54 2.95
N LEU A 116 0.54 -10.66 4.26
CA LEU A 116 1.84 -10.59 4.91
C LEU A 116 2.33 -12.01 5.22
N LYS A 117 3.59 -12.29 4.91
CA LYS A 117 4.29 -13.51 5.36
C LYS A 117 4.54 -13.47 6.86
N PRO A 118 4.79 -14.61 7.52
CA PRO A 118 5.19 -14.63 8.92
C PRO A 118 6.34 -13.67 9.20
N SER A 119 6.22 -12.86 10.25
CA SER A 119 7.18 -11.82 10.66
C SER A 119 7.36 -10.64 9.68
N GLU A 120 6.57 -10.55 8.61
CA GLU A 120 6.64 -9.44 7.67
C GLU A 120 5.94 -8.20 8.23
N SER A 121 6.52 -7.02 7.95
CA SER A 121 5.90 -5.73 8.23
C SER A 121 5.76 -4.94 6.95
N LYS A 122 4.59 -4.33 6.73
CA LYS A 122 4.33 -3.38 5.64
C LYS A 122 3.83 -2.06 6.20
N TYR A 123 4.12 -1.00 5.47
CA TYR A 123 3.70 0.35 5.74
C TYR A 123 2.61 0.73 4.74
N ILE A 124 1.55 1.32 5.24
CA ILE A 124 0.38 1.74 4.48
C ILE A 124 0.25 3.24 4.66
N GLY A 125 0.55 3.97 3.59
CA GLY A 125 0.41 5.41 3.51
C GLY A 125 -0.92 5.79 2.89
N VAL A 126 -1.70 6.63 3.57
CA VAL A 126 -2.96 7.16 3.05
C VAL A 126 -2.85 8.68 2.91
N PRO A 127 -3.08 9.22 1.71
CA PRO A 127 -3.20 10.66 1.52
C PRO A 127 -4.33 11.23 2.38
N THR A 128 -4.10 12.40 2.97
CA THR A 128 -5.10 13.09 3.81
C THR A 128 -6.38 13.41 3.03
N SER A 129 -6.26 13.74 1.74
CA SER A 129 -7.40 13.95 0.82
C SER A 129 -8.32 12.75 0.74
N ASP A 130 -7.74 11.55 0.67
CA ASP A 130 -8.47 10.30 0.43
C ASP A 130 -9.20 9.87 1.71
N LEU A 131 -8.62 10.14 2.88
CA LEU A 131 -9.29 9.97 4.17
C LEU A 131 -10.51 10.89 4.28
N PHE A 132 -10.36 12.18 3.96
CA PHE A 132 -11.49 13.10 4.04
C PHE A 132 -12.56 12.74 3.02
N TYR A 133 -12.19 12.37 1.79
CA TYR A 133 -13.14 11.90 0.77
C TYR A 133 -13.91 10.67 1.24
N ALA A 134 -13.23 9.66 1.80
CA ALA A 134 -13.85 8.44 2.31
C ALA A 134 -14.82 8.67 3.49
N THR A 135 -14.73 9.82 4.17
CA THR A 135 -15.63 10.21 5.26
C THR A 135 -16.77 11.14 4.83
N GLN A 136 -16.82 11.58 3.56
CA GLN A 136 -17.90 12.42 3.07
C GLN A 136 -19.23 11.64 3.10
N GLY A 137 -20.19 12.15 3.87
CA GLY A 137 -21.48 11.48 4.15
C GLY A 137 -21.76 11.29 5.64
N TRP A 138 -20.79 11.55 6.52
CA TRP A 138 -21.00 11.72 7.95
C TRP A 138 -21.27 13.21 8.26
N THR A 139 -22.50 13.67 8.05
CA THR A 139 -23.00 14.98 8.55
C THR A 139 -24.24 14.76 9.39
#